data_AF-A0A2T6DLP5-F1
#
_entry.id   AF-A0A2T6DLP5-F1
#
_cell.length_a   1.000
_cell.length_b   1.000
_cell.length_c   1.000
_cell.angle_alpha   90.00
_cell.angle_beta   90.00
_cell.angle_gamma   90.00
#
_symmetry.space_group_name_H-M   'P 1'
#
loop_
_entity.id
_entity.type
_entity.pdbx_description
1 polymer ?
#
loop_
_entity_poly.entity_id
_entity_poly.type
_entity_poly.pdbx_seq_one_letter_code
_entity_poly.pdbx_strand_id
1 'polypeptide(L)'
;MLKMPWQIIKYSPQEDKVDQPGYIVYYRGECSSSDELKFLLDYFFRFQLVGDKSTILIRAPFAVNEATSYFETAKEQYCQKYFGYKDIDSRLKKITLEKVICQQANFSTTELGMDPR
;
A
#
# COMPACT_ATOMS: atom_id res chain seq x y z
N MET A 1 13.84 11.63 -13.79
CA MET A 1 12.36 11.66 -13.99
C MET A 1 11.75 10.55 -13.13
N LEU A 2 11.52 10.82 -11.84
CA LEU A 2 10.94 9.85 -10.89
C LEU A 2 9.50 10.30 -10.61
N LYS A 3 8.59 10.10 -11.57
CA LYS A 3 7.19 10.57 -11.52
C LYS A 3 6.17 9.48 -11.15
N MET A 4 6.60 8.33 -10.65
CA MET A 4 5.63 7.33 -10.21
C MET A 4 5.15 7.67 -8.79
N PRO A 5 3.82 7.69 -8.54
CA PRO A 5 3.25 8.06 -7.23
C PRO A 5 3.44 6.97 -6.15
N TRP A 6 4.30 5.98 -6.41
CA TRP A 6 4.63 4.92 -5.48
C TRP A 6 6.10 4.49 -5.53
N GLN A 7 6.62 4.05 -4.40
CA GLN A 7 7.95 3.46 -4.25
C GLN A 7 7.81 2.01 -3.79
N ILE A 8 8.55 1.10 -4.42
CA ILE A 8 8.52 -0.34 -4.09
C ILE A 8 9.89 -0.72 -3.55
N ILE A 9 9.92 -1.22 -2.31
CA ILE A 9 11.12 -1.70 -1.63
C ILE A 9 10.98 -3.21 -1.49
N LYS A 10 11.89 -3.95 -2.11
CA LYS A 10 12.00 -5.40 -1.93
C LYS A 10 12.94 -5.67 -0.76
N TYR A 11 12.51 -6.51 0.18
CA TYR A 11 13.38 -7.02 1.23
C TYR A 11 13.45 -8.55 1.13
N SER A 12 14.67 -9.07 1.29
CA SER A 12 14.89 -10.50 1.50
C SER A 12 15.27 -10.68 2.96
N PRO A 13 14.67 -11.63 3.69
CA PRO A 13 15.19 -12.00 4.99
C PRO A 13 16.63 -12.48 4.83
N GLN A 14 17.46 -12.10 5.80
CA GLN A 14 18.77 -12.71 6.03
C GLN A 14 18.54 -14.08 6.70
N GLU A 15 19.43 -15.05 6.46
CA GLU A 15 19.27 -16.49 6.75
C GLU A 15 18.79 -16.87 8.17
N ASP A 16 18.87 -15.96 9.15
CA ASP A 16 18.54 -16.20 10.56
C ASP A 16 17.17 -15.68 11.03
N LYS A 17 16.33 -15.11 10.16
CA LYS A 17 14.96 -14.67 10.52
C LYS A 17 13.89 -15.42 9.74
N VAL A 18 12.85 -15.88 10.45
CA VAL A 18 11.62 -16.51 9.93
C VAL A 18 10.74 -15.51 9.14
N ASP A 19 11.25 -14.33 8.79
CA ASP A 19 10.50 -13.39 7.98
C ASP A 19 10.47 -13.87 6.53
N GLN A 20 9.30 -13.86 5.90
CA GLN A 20 9.19 -14.19 4.48
C GLN A 20 9.71 -13.01 3.64
N PRO A 21 10.39 -13.26 2.49
CA PRO A 21 10.76 -12.20 1.56
C PRO A 21 9.50 -11.43 1.15
N GLY A 22 9.58 -10.12 1.02
CA GLY A 22 8.39 -9.32 0.79
C GLY A 22 8.67 -8.00 0.10
N TYR A 23 7.59 -7.26 -0.16
CA TYR A 23 7.61 -5.95 -0.77
C TYR A 23 6.92 -4.95 0.14
N ILE A 24 7.54 -3.79 0.35
CA ILE A 24 6.91 -2.64 0.98
C ILE A 24 6.63 -1.63 -0.13
N VAL A 25 5.37 -1.29 -0.34
CA VAL A 25 4.93 -0.34 -1.36
C VAL A 25 4.44 0.92 -0.67
N TYR A 26 5.18 2.01 -0.80
CA TYR A 26 4.73 3.33 -0.36
C TYR A 26 3.84 3.93 -1.44
N TYR A 27 2.56 4.15 -1.13
CA TYR A 27 1.60 4.71 -2.07
C TYR A 27 1.17 6.10 -1.60
N ARG A 28 1.26 7.09 -2.48
CA ARG A 28 0.91 8.49 -2.14
C ARG A 28 -0.59 8.82 -2.26
N GLY A 29 -1.41 7.92 -2.81
CA GLY A 29 -2.84 8.19 -2.98
C GLY A 29 -3.60 8.19 -1.66
N GLU A 30 -4.81 8.75 -1.70
CA GLU A 30 -5.70 8.90 -0.55
C GLU A 30 -6.49 7.62 -0.24
N CYS A 31 -6.47 6.65 -1.15
CA CYS A 31 -7.21 5.38 -1.03
C CYS A 31 -8.70 5.63 -0.73
N SER A 32 -9.29 6.66 -1.36
CA SER A 32 -10.64 7.14 -1.08
C SER A 32 -11.72 6.40 -1.89
N SER A 33 -11.30 5.57 -2.85
CA SER A 33 -12.20 4.75 -3.67
C SER A 33 -11.68 3.33 -3.84
N SER A 34 -12.60 2.37 -3.91
CA SER A 34 -12.28 0.97 -4.20
C SER A 34 -11.71 0.79 -5.61
N ASP A 35 -12.04 1.65 -6.57
CA ASP A 35 -11.54 1.56 -7.95
C ASP A 35 -10.06 1.97 -8.06
N GLU A 36 -9.62 2.96 -7.28
CA GLU A 36 -8.21 3.34 -7.16
C GLU A 36 -7.39 2.14 -6.64
N LEU A 37 -7.92 1.45 -5.63
CA LEU A 37 -7.29 0.29 -5.03
C LEU A 37 -7.28 -0.92 -5.97
N LYS A 38 -8.32 -1.13 -6.78
CA LYS A 38 -8.32 -2.16 -7.84
C LYS A 38 -7.22 -1.90 -8.87
N PHE A 39 -7.05 -0.65 -9.29
CA PHE A 39 -5.98 -0.29 -10.23
C PHE A 39 -4.59 -0.61 -9.65
N LEU A 40 -4.41 -0.38 -8.35
CA LEU A 40 -3.18 -0.73 -7.64
C LEU A 40 -2.96 -2.26 -7.55
N LEU A 41 -4.03 -3.03 -7.33
CA LEU A 41 -3.98 -4.50 -7.38
C LEU A 41 -3.62 -5.00 -8.80
N ASP A 42 -4.27 -4.49 -9.84
CA ASP A 42 -3.98 -4.80 -11.24
C ASP A 42 -2.49 -4.55 -11.55
N TYR A 43 -1.93 -3.44 -11.04
CA TYR A 43 -0.52 -3.13 -11.18
C TYR A 43 0.35 -4.22 -10.52
N PHE A 44 0.07 -4.63 -9.28
CA PHE A 44 0.86 -5.67 -8.63
C PHE A 44 0.83 -7.01 -9.34
N PHE A 45 -0.33 -7.40 -9.89
CA PHE A 45 -0.43 -8.61 -10.70
C PHE A 45 0.33 -8.47 -12.03
N ARG A 46 0.24 -7.31 -12.70
CA ARG A 46 0.93 -7.07 -13.97
C ARG A 46 2.45 -7.16 -13.85
N PHE A 47 3.02 -6.71 -12.74
CA PHE A 47 4.46 -6.76 -12.50
C PHE A 47 4.93 -8.04 -11.80
N GLN A 48 4.05 -9.04 -11.65
CA GLN A 48 4.35 -10.30 -10.95
C GLN A 48 4.97 -10.09 -9.54
N LEU A 49 4.62 -8.98 -8.89
CA LEU A 49 5.08 -8.68 -7.53
C LEU A 49 4.46 -9.64 -6.52
N VAL A 50 3.31 -10.22 -6.87
CA VAL A 50 2.59 -11.23 -6.09
C VAL A 50 3.11 -12.63 -6.44
N GLY A 51 4.35 -12.94 -6.05
CA GLY A 51 4.90 -14.28 -6.12
C GLY A 51 4.34 -15.19 -5.02
N ASP A 52 4.49 -16.51 -5.17
CA ASP A 52 3.86 -17.49 -4.24
C ASP A 52 4.37 -17.40 -2.80
N LYS A 53 5.52 -16.77 -2.53
CA LYS A 53 6.11 -16.67 -1.19
C LYS A 53 6.30 -15.23 -0.69
N SER A 54 5.81 -14.23 -1.42
CA SER A 54 6.04 -12.83 -1.07
C SER A 54 4.81 -12.15 -0.47
N THR A 55 4.96 -11.59 0.72
CA THR A 55 4.00 -10.66 1.32
C THR A 55 4.19 -9.26 0.76
N ILE A 56 3.08 -8.53 0.56
CA ILE A 56 3.11 -7.16 0.07
C ILE A 56 2.47 -6.27 1.13
N LEU A 57 3.23 -5.33 1.66
CA LEU A 57 2.75 -4.33 2.60
C LEU A 57 2.62 -2.98 1.90
N ILE A 58 1.39 -2.51 1.74
CA ILE A 58 1.10 -1.18 1.18
C ILE A 58 1.04 -0.19 2.34
N ARG A 59 1.89 0.84 2.28
CA ARG A 59 1.94 1.94 3.24
C ARG A 59 1.43 3.20 2.59
N ALA A 60 0.27 3.66 3.05
CA ALA A 60 -0.37 4.87 2.53
C ALA A 60 -0.42 5.95 3.63
N PRO A 61 0.46 6.98 3.59
CA PRO A 61 0.49 8.03 4.61
C PRO A 61 -0.68 9.01 4.50
N PHE A 62 -1.31 9.12 3.32
CA PHE A 62 -2.44 10.01 3.06
C PHE A 62 -3.79 9.26 3.03
N ALA A 63 -3.82 7.99 3.47
CA ALA A 63 -5.03 7.19 3.44
C ALA A 63 -6.15 7.78 4.32
N VAL A 64 -7.37 7.79 3.77
CA VAL A 64 -8.60 8.04 4.55
C VAL A 64 -8.79 6.98 5.64
N ASN A 65 -9.60 7.26 6.65
CA ASN A 65 -9.77 6.34 7.79
C ASN A 65 -10.43 5.02 7.35
N GLU A 66 -11.27 5.08 6.33
CA GLU A 66 -12.03 3.99 5.74
C GLU A 66 -11.24 3.20 4.68
N ALA A 67 -9.97 3.54 4.45
CA ALA A 67 -9.16 2.96 3.38
C ALA A 67 -9.00 1.44 3.50
N THR A 68 -8.93 0.90 4.72
CA THR A 68 -8.90 -0.55 4.97
C THR A 68 -10.21 -1.22 4.52
N SER A 69 -11.36 -0.63 4.84
CA SER A 69 -12.67 -1.15 4.39
C SER A 69 -12.81 -1.08 2.86
N TYR A 70 -12.42 0.04 2.24
CA TYR A 70 -12.40 0.15 0.78
C TYR A 70 -11.46 -0.87 0.13
N PHE A 71 -10.35 -1.20 0.79
CA PHE A 71 -9.41 -2.21 0.32
C PHE A 71 -9.97 -3.62 0.40
N GLU A 72 -10.66 -3.98 1.47
CA GLU A 72 -11.34 -5.27 1.59
C GLU A 72 -12.44 -5.42 0.54
N THR A 73 -13.27 -4.39 0.34
CA THR A 73 -14.27 -4.37 -0.73
C THR A 73 -13.62 -4.48 -2.10
N ALA A 74 -12.51 -3.79 -2.35
CA ALA A 74 -11.78 -3.88 -3.61
C ALA A 74 -11.25 -5.30 -3.87
N LYS A 75 -10.70 -5.97 -2.84
CA LYS A 75 -10.27 -7.38 -2.96
C LYS A 75 -11.42 -8.32 -3.28
N GLU A 76 -12.55 -8.15 -2.61
CA GLU A 76 -13.73 -8.99 -2.85
C GLU A 76 -14.26 -8.79 -4.27
N GLN A 77 -14.43 -7.55 -4.71
CA GLN A 77 -14.87 -7.22 -6.07
C GLN A 77 -13.87 -7.71 -7.13
N TYR A 78 -12.58 -7.63 -6.84
CA TYR A 78 -11.54 -8.17 -7.72
C TYR A 78 -11.63 -9.70 -7.79
N CYS A 79 -11.78 -10.39 -6.66
CA CYS A 79 -11.94 -11.85 -6.62
C CYS A 79 -13.18 -12.31 -7.40
N GLN A 80 -14.31 -11.61 -7.24
CA GLN A 80 -15.53 -11.85 -8.02
C GLN A 80 -15.30 -11.64 -9.52
N LYS A 81 -14.58 -10.57 -9.93
CA LYS A 81 -14.29 -10.32 -11.35
C LYS A 81 -13.47 -11.43 -12.02
N TYR A 82 -12.62 -12.13 -11.26
CA TYR A 82 -11.76 -13.22 -11.75
C TYR A 82 -12.24 -14.62 -11.33
N PHE A 83 -13.56 -14.80 -11.11
CA PHE A 83 -14.25 -16.06 -10.77
C PHE A 83 -13.53 -17.30 -11.34
N GLY A 84 -12.82 -18.06 -10.49
CA GLY A 84 -12.27 -19.38 -10.85
C GLY A 84 -10.82 -19.69 -10.46
N TYR A 85 -9.97 -18.68 -10.19
CA TYR A 85 -8.58 -18.93 -9.78
C TYR A 85 -8.45 -18.94 -8.26
N LYS A 86 -8.48 -20.14 -7.65
CA LYS A 86 -8.24 -20.33 -6.20
C LYS A 86 -6.92 -19.70 -5.71
N ASP A 87 -5.92 -19.57 -6.60
CA ASP A 87 -4.64 -18.92 -6.30
C ASP A 87 -4.73 -17.40 -6.15
N ILE A 88 -5.71 -16.73 -6.75
CA ILE A 88 -5.83 -15.27 -6.65
C ILE A 88 -6.26 -14.87 -5.23
N ASP A 89 -7.21 -15.60 -4.62
CA ASP A 89 -7.66 -15.34 -3.26
C ASP A 89 -6.52 -15.49 -2.24
N SER A 90 -5.75 -16.58 -2.35
CA SER A 90 -4.61 -16.84 -1.45
C SER A 90 -3.50 -15.79 -1.61
N ARG A 91 -3.31 -15.26 -2.83
CA ARG A 91 -2.39 -14.18 -3.15
C ARG A 91 -2.88 -12.83 -2.62
N LEU A 92 -4.16 -12.50 -2.77
CA LEU A 92 -4.75 -11.26 -2.25
C LEU A 92 -4.73 -11.17 -0.72
N LYS A 93 -4.82 -12.32 -0.03
CA LYS A 93 -4.67 -12.39 1.44
C LYS A 93 -3.28 -12.00 1.94
N LYS A 94 -2.24 -12.13 1.09
CA LYS A 94 -0.86 -11.74 1.42
C LYS A 94 -0.58 -10.24 1.24
N ILE A 95 -1.54 -9.49 0.72
CA ILE A 95 -1.43 -8.05 0.51
C ILE A 95 -2.12 -7.34 1.67
N THR A 96 -1.40 -6.53 2.43
CA THR A 96 -1.94 -5.79 3.58
C THR A 96 -1.81 -4.30 3.33
N LEU A 97 -2.84 -3.52 3.68
CA LEU A 97 -2.80 -2.06 3.61
C LEU A 97 -2.72 -1.50 5.03
N GLU A 98 -1.66 -0.74 5.29
CA GLU A 98 -1.43 -0.02 6.54
C GLU A 98 -1.47 1.49 6.29
N LYS A 99 -2.28 2.18 7.09
CA LYS A 99 -2.24 3.63 7.20
C LYS A 99 -1.01 4.03 8.02
N VAL A 100 -0.11 4.78 7.42
CA VAL A 100 1.05 5.32 8.15
C VAL A 100 0.59 6.60 8.85
N ILE A 101 0.73 6.64 10.17
CA ILE A 101 0.49 7.85 10.95
C ILE A 101 1.65 8.81 10.66
N CYS A 102 1.47 9.71 9.71
CA CYS A 102 2.36 10.86 9.56
C CYS A 102 2.01 11.86 10.65
N GLN A 103 2.80 11.90 11.74
CA GLN A 103 2.84 13.09 12.59
C GLN A 103 3.46 14.22 11.76
N GLN A 104 2.63 15.02 11.11
CA GLN A 104 3.06 16.35 10.69
C GLN A 104 3.19 17.18 11.98
N ALA A 105 4.42 17.49 12.35
CA ALA A 105 4.67 18.53 13.33
C ALA A 105 4.10 19.83 12.74
N ASN A 106 2.93 20.24 13.22
CA ASN A 106 2.36 21.54 12.91
C ASN A 106 3.25 22.58 13.60
N PHE A 107 4.33 22.99 12.93
CA PHE A 107 5.12 24.14 13.37
C PHE A 107 4.26 25.39 13.16
N SER A 108 3.79 25.98 14.26
CA SER A 108 3.14 27.28 14.24
C SER A 108 4.17 28.34 13.85
N THR A 109 3.88 29.11 12.80
CA THR A 109 4.73 30.24 12.38
C THR A 109 4.89 31.31 13.47
N THR A 110 3.98 31.35 14.45
CA THR A 110 4.02 32.30 15.58
C THR A 110 5.16 32.00 16.56
N GLU A 111 5.63 30.75 16.65
CA GLU A 111 6.76 30.39 17.55
C GLU A 111 8.14 30.57 16.91
N LEU A 112 8.20 30.73 15.57
CA LEU A 112 9.46 30.88 14.84
C LEU A 112 10.01 32.32 14.84
N GLY A 113 9.33 33.27 15.50
CA GLY A 113 9.84 34.64 15.68
C GLY A 113 10.20 35.36 14.38
N MET A 114 9.60 34.96 13.26
CA MET A 114 9.77 35.62 11.97
C MET A 114 8.73 36.73 11.84
N ASP A 115 8.84 37.75 12.69
CA ASP A 115 8.13 39.00 12.45
C ASP A 115 8.72 39.69 11.21
N PRO A 116 7.90 40.08 10.22
CA PRO A 116 8.36 40.94 9.13
C PRO A 116 8.71 42.31 9.71
N ARG A 117 10.00 42.67 9.61
CA ARG A 117 10.47 44.05 9.83
C ARG A 117 9.90 45.01 8.81
#